data_AF-X1EKE3-F1
#
_entry.id   AF-X1EKE3-F1
#
_cell.length_a   1.000
_cell.length_b   1.000
_cell.length_c   1.000
_cell.angle_alpha   90.00
_cell.angle_beta   90.00
_cell.angle_gamma   90.00
#
_symmetry.space_group_name_H-M   'P 1'
#
loop_
_entity.id
_entity.type
_entity.pdbx_description
1 polymer ?
#
loop_
_entity_poly.entity_id
_entity_poly.type
_entity_poly.pdbx_seq_one_letter_code
_entity_poly.pdbx_strand_id
1 'polypeptide(L)'
;TAGDRKTRRPGDKETGRQEVRDNIQETRGKKQEVRSKLKIKIPIILFVLVVVITCTKSDYNPNLVEYIKAEKELRSRITEEQGLSDSIKILQQKHNIDLEEELSKLSDNPEDWIKLLKDLKIAK
;
A
#
# COMPACT_ATOMS: atom_id res chain seq x y z
N THR A 1 -69.93 12.33 49.90
CA THR A 1 -68.55 12.37 50.45
C THR A 1 -67.93 11.00 50.29
N ALA A 2 -66.60 10.95 50.17
CA ALA A 2 -65.73 9.78 50.09
C ALA A 2 -65.59 9.11 48.71
N GLY A 3 -64.45 9.42 48.07
CA GLY A 3 -63.89 8.68 46.93
C GLY A 3 -62.95 7.58 47.43
N ASP A 4 -62.97 6.45 46.73
CA ASP A 4 -62.17 5.27 47.07
C ASP A 4 -60.86 5.27 46.28
N ARG A 5 -59.74 5.48 46.97
CA ARG A 5 -58.40 5.62 46.39
C ARG A 5 -57.63 4.32 46.62
N LYS A 6 -57.65 3.44 45.62
CA LYS A 6 -56.90 2.17 45.61
C LYS A 6 -55.38 2.45 45.62
N THR A 7 -54.73 2.03 46.69
CA THR A 7 -53.29 2.09 46.97
C THR A 7 -52.48 1.26 45.95
N ARG A 8 -51.55 1.91 45.23
CA ARG A 8 -50.53 1.26 44.38
C ARG A 8 -49.34 0.84 45.25
N ARG A 9 -48.97 -0.44 45.20
CA ARG A 9 -47.78 -1.02 45.84
C ARG A 9 -46.48 -0.42 45.26
N PRO A 10 -45.46 -0.11 46.08
CA PRO A 10 -44.21 0.49 45.64
C PRO A 10 -43.08 -0.55 45.35
N GLY A 11 -43.41 -1.72 44.80
CA GLY A 11 -42.44 -2.84 44.64
C GLY A 11 -41.87 -3.07 43.23
N ASP A 12 -42.57 -2.67 42.16
CA ASP A 12 -42.21 -3.09 40.78
C ASP A 12 -41.18 -2.19 40.06
N LYS A 13 -40.77 -1.07 40.66
CA LYS A 13 -39.88 -0.11 39.99
C LYS A 13 -38.39 -0.35 40.21
N GLU A 14 -38.02 -1.10 41.26
CA GLU A 14 -36.61 -1.32 41.60
C GLU A 14 -36.00 -2.48 40.80
N THR A 15 -36.74 -3.57 40.60
CA THR A 15 -36.30 -4.75 39.85
C THR A 15 -36.00 -4.42 38.39
N GLY A 16 -36.88 -3.67 37.71
CA GLY A 16 -36.64 -3.24 36.33
C GLY A 16 -35.49 -2.23 36.20
N ARG A 17 -35.19 -1.45 37.25
CA ARG A 17 -34.07 -0.50 37.25
C ARG A 17 -32.73 -1.20 37.47
N GLN A 18 -32.72 -2.34 38.15
CA GLN A 18 -31.53 -3.19 38.34
C GLN A 18 -31.17 -3.90 37.03
N GLU A 19 -32.14 -4.56 36.38
CA GLU A 19 -31.92 -5.31 35.14
C GLU A 19 -31.46 -4.41 33.97
N VAL A 20 -32.01 -3.20 33.87
CA VAL A 20 -31.54 -2.20 32.90
C VAL A 20 -30.11 -1.77 33.18
N ARG A 21 -29.70 -1.69 34.46
CA ARG A 21 -28.34 -1.32 34.84
C ARG A 21 -27.33 -2.42 34.50
N ASP A 22 -27.71 -3.67 34.73
CA ASP A 22 -26.87 -4.84 34.45
C ASP A 22 -26.69 -5.05 32.93
N ASN A 23 -27.76 -4.91 32.14
CA ASN A 23 -27.69 -4.94 30.67
C ASN A 23 -26.82 -3.80 30.08
N ILE A 24 -26.86 -2.60 30.68
CA ILE A 24 -26.00 -1.47 30.26
C ILE A 24 -24.52 -1.74 30.59
N GLN A 25 -24.21 -2.41 31.71
CA GLN A 25 -22.84 -2.77 32.04
C GLN A 25 -22.29 -3.88 31.13
N GLU A 26 -23.10 -4.91 30.82
CA GLU A 26 -22.70 -6.00 29.94
C GLU A 26 -22.41 -5.51 28.50
N THR A 27 -23.26 -4.61 27.99
CA THR A 27 -23.06 -4.00 26.66
C THR A 27 -21.83 -3.09 26.60
N ARG A 28 -21.45 -2.43 27.71
CA ARG A 28 -20.22 -1.63 27.80
C ARG A 28 -18.97 -2.51 27.83
N GLY A 29 -18.99 -3.62 28.57
CA GLY A 29 -17.88 -4.58 28.64
C GLY A 29 -17.58 -5.22 27.28
N LYS A 30 -18.60 -5.73 26.60
CA LYS A 30 -18.47 -6.31 25.25
C LYS A 30 -17.92 -5.29 24.24
N LYS A 31 -18.36 -4.02 24.32
CA LYS A 31 -17.90 -2.95 23.40
C LYS A 31 -16.45 -2.53 23.64
N GLN A 32 -15.97 -2.58 24.89
CA GLN A 32 -14.56 -2.36 25.21
C GLN A 32 -13.68 -3.52 24.70
N GLU A 33 -14.12 -4.76 24.87
CA GLU A 33 -13.37 -5.94 24.41
C GLU A 33 -13.19 -5.96 22.89
N VAL A 34 -14.23 -5.62 22.13
CA VAL A 34 -14.17 -5.51 20.66
C VAL A 34 -13.20 -4.40 20.22
N ARG A 35 -13.19 -3.26 20.93
CA ARG A 35 -12.26 -2.16 20.62
C ARG A 35 -10.79 -2.52 20.88
N SER A 36 -10.52 -3.29 21.93
CA SER A 36 -9.16 -3.76 22.24
C SER A 36 -8.66 -4.77 21.21
N LYS A 37 -9.52 -5.73 20.82
CA LYS A 37 -9.20 -6.74 19.80
C LYS A 37 -8.98 -6.13 18.40
N LEU A 38 -9.70 -5.05 18.06
CA LEU A 38 -9.55 -4.35 16.78
C LEU A 38 -8.27 -3.51 16.71
N LYS A 39 -7.88 -2.85 17.81
CA LYS A 39 -6.65 -2.00 17.87
C LYS A 39 -5.35 -2.77 17.63
N ILE A 40 -5.27 -4.04 18.05
CA ILE A 40 -4.05 -4.86 17.90
C ILE A 40 -3.94 -5.43 16.48
N LYS A 41 -5.07 -5.70 15.81
CA LYS A 41 -5.08 -6.31 14.48
C LYS A 41 -4.75 -5.32 13.36
N ILE A 42 -5.17 -4.05 13.49
CA ILE A 42 -4.89 -2.99 12.51
C ILE A 42 -3.38 -2.81 12.21
N PRO A 43 -2.48 -2.68 13.21
CA PRO A 43 -1.05 -2.52 12.93
C PRO A 43 -0.42 -3.77 12.32
N ILE A 44 -0.89 -4.98 12.68
CA ILE A 44 -0.40 -6.23 12.09
C ILE A 44 -0.80 -6.31 10.61
N ILE A 45 -2.05 -5.97 10.28
CA ILE A 45 -2.53 -5.95 8.89
C ILE A 45 -1.75 -4.93 8.05
N LEU A 46 -1.49 -3.73 8.59
CA LEU A 46 -0.67 -2.71 7.93
C LEU A 46 0.78 -3.19 7.72
N PHE A 47 1.38 -3.83 8.73
CA PHE A 47 2.73 -4.37 8.62
C PHE A 47 2.84 -5.43 7.53
N VAL A 48 1.89 -6.36 7.48
CA VAL A 48 1.85 -7.40 6.44
C VAL A 48 1.66 -6.79 5.05
N LEU A 49 0.83 -5.75 4.91
CA LEU A 49 0.64 -5.03 3.64
C LEU A 49 1.95 -4.38 3.14
N VAL A 50 2.72 -3.75 4.03
CA VAL A 50 4.02 -3.15 3.68
C VAL A 50 5.04 -4.22 3.28
N VAL A 51 5.07 -5.36 3.98
CA VAL A 51 5.95 -6.49 3.62
C VAL A 51 5.58 -7.09 2.27
N VAL A 52 4.28 -7.20 1.96
CA VAL A 52 3.83 -7.72 0.65
C VAL A 52 4.19 -6.76 -0.49
N ILE A 53 4.03 -5.44 -0.30
CA ILE A 53 4.41 -4.43 -1.31
C ILE A 53 5.93 -4.41 -1.56
N THR A 54 6.74 -4.64 -0.51
CA THR A 54 8.20 -4.72 -0.64
C THR A 54 8.70 -6.06 -1.16
N CYS A 55 7.88 -7.12 -1.08
CA CYS A 55 8.20 -8.46 -1.63
C CYS A 55 7.71 -8.68 -3.07
N THR A 56 6.95 -7.75 -3.65
CA THR A 56 6.68 -7.79 -5.09
C THR A 56 7.99 -7.55 -5.82
N LYS A 57 8.65 -8.65 -6.21
CA LYS A 57 9.76 -8.65 -7.17
C LYS A 57 9.30 -7.89 -8.40
N SER A 58 9.80 -6.67 -8.55
CA SER A 58 9.58 -5.87 -9.74
C SER A 58 10.61 -6.35 -10.75
N ASP A 59 10.18 -7.17 -11.70
CA ASP A 59 10.99 -7.36 -12.91
C ASP A 59 11.29 -5.99 -13.54
N TYR A 60 12.48 -5.84 -14.13
CA TYR A 60 12.87 -4.58 -14.79
C TYR A 60 12.01 -4.32 -16.03
N ASN A 61 11.83 -3.06 -16.38
CA ASN A 61 11.00 -2.68 -17.51
C ASN A 61 11.63 -3.17 -18.84
N PRO A 62 10.93 -3.96 -19.67
CA PRO A 62 11.47 -4.45 -20.95
C PRO A 62 11.82 -3.31 -21.91
N ASN A 63 11.16 -2.15 -21.81
CA ASN A 63 11.47 -0.99 -22.64
C ASN A 63 12.88 -0.43 -22.36
N LEU A 64 13.47 -0.72 -21.18
CA LEU A 64 14.81 -0.27 -20.83
C LEU A 64 15.86 -0.84 -21.78
N VAL A 65 15.69 -2.08 -22.24
CA VAL A 65 16.57 -2.71 -23.22
C VAL A 65 16.53 -1.95 -24.55
N GLU A 66 15.32 -1.62 -25.02
CA GLU A 66 15.14 -0.86 -26.26
C GLU A 66 15.71 0.54 -26.16
N TYR A 67 15.48 1.21 -25.02
CA TYR A 67 16.06 2.53 -24.76
C TYR A 67 17.59 2.50 -24.79
N ILE A 68 18.23 1.58 -24.07
CA ILE A 68 19.70 1.47 -24.02
C ILE A 68 20.26 1.20 -25.42
N LYS A 69 19.57 0.37 -26.22
CA LYS A 69 19.96 0.11 -27.62
C LYS A 69 19.87 1.37 -28.48
N ALA A 70 18.74 2.07 -28.40
CA ALA A 70 18.52 3.30 -29.15
C ALA A 70 19.48 4.41 -28.70
N GLU A 71 19.79 4.53 -27.41
CA GLU A 71 20.76 5.48 -26.88
C GLU A 71 22.16 5.20 -27.43
N LYS A 72 22.60 3.94 -27.40
CA LYS A 72 23.90 3.53 -27.96
C LYS A 72 23.99 3.86 -29.45
N GLU A 73 22.94 3.59 -30.20
CA GLU A 73 22.85 3.93 -31.62
C GLU A 73 22.88 5.44 -31.84
N LEU A 74 22.16 6.19 -31.03
CA LEU A 74 22.13 7.65 -31.07
C LEU A 74 23.52 8.26 -30.77
N ARG A 75 24.21 7.76 -29.74
CA ARG A 75 25.61 8.12 -29.40
C ARG A 75 26.60 7.75 -30.51
N SER A 76 26.33 6.70 -31.28
CA SER A 76 27.17 6.32 -32.42
C SER A 76 26.97 7.22 -33.64
N ARG A 77 25.80 7.86 -33.77
CA ARG A 77 25.42 8.70 -34.92
C ARG A 77 25.68 10.19 -34.68
N ILE A 78 25.55 10.65 -33.44
CA ILE A 78 25.69 12.06 -33.06
C ILE A 78 27.00 12.25 -32.31
N THR A 79 27.98 12.89 -32.96
CA THR A 79 29.29 13.22 -32.37
C THR A 79 29.25 14.52 -31.55
N GLU A 80 28.19 15.32 -31.70
CA GLU A 80 28.04 16.64 -31.09
C GLU A 80 27.24 16.55 -29.78
N GLU A 81 27.89 16.88 -28.67
CA GLU A 81 27.43 16.61 -27.31
C GLU A 81 26.11 17.33 -26.95
N GLN A 82 25.89 18.52 -27.52
CA GLN A 82 24.69 19.33 -27.26
C GLN A 82 23.42 18.72 -27.88
N GLY A 83 23.49 18.28 -29.15
CA GLY A 83 22.35 17.62 -29.82
C GLY A 83 22.08 16.22 -29.28
N LEU A 84 23.10 15.58 -28.73
CA LEU A 84 22.99 14.27 -28.10
C LEU A 84 22.15 14.33 -26.82
N SER A 85 22.40 15.30 -25.93
CA SER A 85 21.61 15.52 -24.70
C SER A 85 20.11 15.64 -24.98
N ASP A 86 19.73 16.49 -25.92
CA ASP A 86 18.33 16.76 -26.22
C ASP A 86 17.66 15.53 -26.85
N SER A 87 18.39 14.85 -27.72
CA SER A 87 17.93 13.61 -28.35
C SER A 87 17.76 12.48 -27.33
N ILE A 88 18.64 12.38 -26.32
CA ILE A 88 18.52 11.42 -25.21
C ILE A 88 17.27 11.73 -24.37
N LYS A 89 16.99 13.00 -24.06
CA LYS A 89 15.77 13.38 -23.32
C LYS A 89 14.49 13.03 -24.09
N ILE A 90 14.47 13.31 -25.39
CA ILE A 90 13.35 12.94 -26.26
C ILE A 90 13.18 11.42 -26.29
N LEU A 91 14.30 10.67 -26.32
CA LEU A 91 14.28 9.22 -26.32
C LEU A 91 13.72 8.65 -25.00
N GLN A 92 14.11 9.21 -23.84
CA GLN A 92 13.57 8.83 -22.52
C GLN A 92 12.06 9.06 -22.47
N GLN A 93 11.58 10.21 -22.94
CA GLN A 93 10.15 10.51 -23.01
C GLN A 93 9.40 9.58 -23.97
N LYS A 94 9.98 9.29 -25.14
CA LYS A 94 9.37 8.42 -26.15
C LYS A 94 9.17 6.99 -25.65
N HIS A 95 10.14 6.46 -24.91
CA HIS A 95 10.05 5.13 -24.33
C HIS A 95 9.34 5.12 -22.96
N ASN A 96 8.96 6.30 -22.46
CA ASN A 96 8.35 6.52 -21.14
C ASN A 96 9.16 5.87 -20.01
N ILE A 97 10.47 6.12 -20.03
CA ILE A 97 11.42 5.56 -19.06
C ILE A 97 12.06 6.68 -18.27
N ASP A 98 12.00 6.54 -16.95
CA ASP A 98 12.88 7.27 -16.05
C ASP A 98 14.14 6.42 -15.80
N LEU A 99 15.27 6.86 -16.34
CA LEU A 99 16.52 6.11 -16.25
C LEU A 99 17.00 5.98 -14.80
N GLU A 100 16.88 7.04 -14.00
CA GLU A 100 17.36 7.03 -12.62
C GLU A 100 16.51 6.08 -11.78
N GLU A 101 15.20 6.11 -11.98
CA GLU A 101 14.28 5.22 -11.26
C GLU A 101 14.50 3.75 -11.64
N GLU A 102 14.62 3.44 -12.93
CA GLU A 102 14.83 2.07 -13.41
C GLU A 102 16.21 1.53 -12.99
N LEU A 103 17.27 2.35 -13.09
CA LEU A 103 18.60 1.96 -12.63
C LEU A 103 18.65 1.76 -11.11
N SER A 104 17.88 2.53 -10.33
CA SER A 104 17.75 2.30 -8.88
C SER A 104 17.12 0.93 -8.59
N LYS A 105 16.05 0.56 -9.29
CA LYS A 105 15.39 -0.76 -9.14
C LYS A 105 16.33 -1.92 -9.49
N LEU A 106 17.14 -1.72 -10.54
CA LEU A 106 18.18 -2.65 -10.96
C LEU A 106 19.32 -2.74 -9.92
N SER A 107 19.74 -1.61 -9.34
CA SER A 107 20.78 -1.57 -8.32
C SER A 107 20.40 -2.39 -7.08
N ASP A 108 19.12 -2.37 -6.69
CA ASP A 108 18.63 -3.15 -5.56
C ASP A 108 18.58 -4.67 -5.84
N ASN A 109 18.55 -5.06 -7.13
CA ASN A 109 18.45 -6.45 -7.58
C ASN A 109 19.59 -6.83 -8.55
N PRO A 110 20.74 -7.34 -8.04
CA PRO A 110 21.88 -7.68 -8.89
C PRO A 110 21.58 -8.80 -9.91
N GLU A 111 20.58 -9.65 -9.66
CA GLU A 111 20.14 -10.67 -10.61
C GLU A 111 19.51 -10.06 -11.88
N ASP A 112 18.78 -8.96 -11.72
CA ASP A 112 18.12 -8.28 -12.83
C ASP A 112 19.12 -7.51 -13.69
N TRP A 113 20.22 -7.02 -13.09
CA TRP A 113 21.39 -6.53 -13.83
C TRP A 113 21.95 -7.59 -14.77
N ILE A 114 22.09 -8.83 -14.31
CA ILE A 114 22.62 -9.93 -15.12
C ILE A 114 21.63 -10.28 -16.25
N LYS A 115 20.33 -10.29 -15.98
CA LYS A 115 19.30 -10.51 -17.01
C LYS A 115 19.30 -9.40 -18.06
N LEU A 116 19.31 -8.14 -17.65
CA LEU A 116 19.37 -6.98 -18.54
C LEU A 116 20.59 -7.06 -19.48
N LEU A 117 21.77 -7.38 -18.92
CA LEU A 117 23.00 -7.55 -19.71
C LEU A 117 22.92 -8.74 -20.68
N LYS A 118 22.29 -9.85 -20.27
CA LYS A 118 22.06 -11.00 -21.16
C LYS A 118 21.14 -10.61 -22.31
N ASP A 119 20.02 -9.94 -22.04
CA ASP A 119 19.06 -9.51 -23.04
C ASP A 119 19.70 -8.52 -24.03
N LEU A 120 20.49 -7.56 -23.53
CA LEU A 120 21.26 -6.63 -24.37
C LEU A 120 22.28 -7.35 -25.28
N LYS A 121 22.88 -8.45 -24.81
CA LYS A 121 23.85 -9.24 -25.59
C LYS A 121 23.18 -10.14 -26.63
N ILE A 122 22.00 -10.65 -26.32
CA ILE A 122 21.22 -11.55 -27.18
C ILE A 122 20.51 -10.75 -28.29
N ALA A 123 20.08 -9.51 -28.03
CA ALA A 123 19.39 -8.64 -28.99
C ALA A 123 20.29 -8.06 -30.11
N LYS A 124 21.39 -8.75 -30.43
CA LYS A 124 22.39 -8.38 -31.46
C LYS A 124 21.88 -8.62 -32.87
#